data_AF-W1YSD2-F1
#
_entry.id   AF-W1YSD2-F1
#
_cell.length_a   1.000
_cell.length_b   1.000
_cell.length_c   1.000
_cell.angle_alpha   90.00
_cell.angle_beta   90.00
_cell.angle_gamma   90.00
#
_symmetry.space_group_name_H-M   'P 1'
#
loop_
_entity.id
_entity.type
_entity.pdbx_description
1 polymer ?
#
loop_
_entity_poly.entity_id
_entity_poly.type
_entity_poly.pdbx_seq_one_letter_code
_entity_poly.pdbx_strand_id
1 'polypeptide(L)' 'MSIPFTRWPEEFARRYREKGYWQDLPLTDILTRHAASDSIAVIDGERQLRYR' A
#
# COMPACT_ATOMS: atom_id res chain seq x y z
N MET A 1 -10.26 -4.10 17.24
CA MET A 1 -11.51 -3.36 17.01
C MET A 1 -11.50 -2.87 15.55
N SER A 2 -12.60 -3.02 14.81
CA SER A 2 -12.68 -2.60 13.39
C SER A 2 -13.48 -1.31 13.29
N ILE A 3 -13.07 -0.39 12.40
CA ILE A 3 -13.79 0.87 12.15
C ILE A 3 -15.05 0.56 11.33
N PRO A 4 -16.23 1.12 11.65
CA PRO A 4 -17.43 0.94 10.83
C PRO A 4 -17.27 1.49 9.40
N PHE A 5 -17.62 0.70 8.39
CA PHE A 5 -17.59 1.10 6.97
C PHE A 5 -18.60 0.29 6.14
N THR A 6 -19.01 0.82 4.99
CA THR A 6 -19.86 0.09 4.02
C THR A 6 -19.00 -0.86 3.21
N ARG A 7 -19.22 -2.16 3.36
CA ARG A 7 -18.53 -3.20 2.60
C ARG A 7 -19.05 -3.31 1.18
N TRP A 8 -18.20 -3.78 0.28
CA TRP A 8 -18.64 -4.25 -1.03
C TRP A 8 -19.45 -5.55 -0.84
N PRO A 9 -20.47 -5.79 -1.66
CA PRO A 9 -21.10 -7.10 -1.71
C PRO A 9 -20.07 -8.18 -2.05
N GLU A 10 -20.28 -9.39 -1.53
CA GLU A 10 -19.30 -10.48 -1.60
C GLU A 10 -18.90 -10.83 -3.05
N GLU A 11 -19.87 -10.84 -3.96
CA GLU A 11 -19.65 -11.11 -5.38
C GLU A 11 -18.66 -10.13 -6.05
N PHE A 12 -18.73 -8.84 -5.68
CA PHE A 12 -17.83 -7.82 -6.22
C PHE A 12 -16.44 -7.95 -5.61
N ALA A 13 -16.37 -8.16 -4.29
CA ALA A 13 -15.10 -8.36 -3.61
C ALA A 13 -14.34 -9.57 -4.17
N ARG A 14 -15.04 -10.68 -4.45
CA ARG A 14 -14.46 -11.85 -5.13
C ARG A 14 -13.97 -11.50 -6.53
N ARG A 15 -14.82 -10.86 -7.34
CA ARG A 15 -14.46 -10.49 -8.72
C ARG A 15 -13.25 -9.55 -8.79
N TYR A 16 -13.11 -8.62 -7.85
CA TYR A 16 -11.97 -7.70 -7.82
C TYR A 16 -10.66 -8.38 -7.42
N ARG A 17 -10.71 -9.39 -6.55
CA ARG A 17 -9.54 -10.23 -6.24
C ARG A 17 -9.16 -11.11 -7.41
N GLU A 18 -10.12 -11.78 -8.04
CA GLU A 18 -9.88 -12.64 -9.21
C GLU A 18 -9.26 -11.87 -10.38
N LYS A 19 -9.62 -10.59 -10.54
CA LYS A 19 -9.02 -9.71 -11.54
C LYS A 19 -7.68 -9.10 -11.12
N GLY A 20 -7.21 -9.34 -9.90
CA GLY A 20 -5.96 -8.80 -9.37
C GLY A 20 -6.01 -7.31 -8.99
N TYR A 21 -7.19 -6.69 -8.97
CA TYR A 21 -7.32 -5.29 -8.54
C TYR A 21 -7.07 -5.14 -7.04
N TRP A 22 -7.58 -6.10 -6.26
CA TRP A 22 -7.33 -6.17 -4.82
C TRP A 22 -6.34 -7.29 -4.55
N GLN A 23 -5.15 -6.92 -4.11
CA GLN A 23 -4.05 -7.85 -3.79
C GLN A 23 -4.04 -8.28 -2.33
N ASP A 24 -4.95 -7.72 -1.51
CA ASP A 24 -5.01 -7.90 -0.06
C ASP A 24 -3.67 -7.62 0.67
N LEU A 25 -2.81 -6.79 0.06
CA LEU A 25 -1.59 -6.27 0.68
C LEU A 25 -1.89 -4.99 1.48
N PRO A 26 -1.24 -4.78 2.63
CA PRO A 26 -1.37 -3.53 3.37
C PRO A 26 -0.70 -2.38 2.60
N LEU A 27 -1.17 -1.14 2.80
CA LEU A 27 -0.54 0.02 2.18
C LEU A 27 0.92 0.22 2.61
N THR A 28 1.28 -0.24 3.80
CA THR A 28 2.67 -0.23 4.29
C THR A 28 3.60 -1.06 3.41
N ASP A 29 3.08 -2.04 2.66
CA ASP A 29 3.87 -2.86 1.73
C ASP A 29 4.61 -2.01 0.68
N ILE A 30 4.06 -0.85 0.32
CA ILE A 30 4.69 0.11 -0.58
C ILE A 30 6.02 0.62 -0.01
N LEU A 31 6.10 0.84 1.30
CA LEU A 31 7.33 1.33 1.93
C LEU A 31 8.26 0.17 2.29
N THR A 32 7.71 -0.92 2.85
CA THR A 32 8.53 -2.03 3.35
C THR A 32 9.26 -2.78 2.24
N ARG A 33 8.70 -2.84 1.02
CA ARG A 33 9.41 -3.41 -0.15
C ARG A 33 10.71 -2.66 -0.50
N HIS A 34 10.85 -1.41 -0.07
CA HIS A 34 12.03 -0.58 -0.30
C HIS A 34 12.89 -0.40 0.96
N ALA A 35 12.62 -1.09 2.07
CA ALA A 35 13.29 -0.85 3.35
C ALA A 35 14.82 -1.04 3.33
N ALA A 36 15.35 -1.80 2.36
CA ALA A 36 16.80 -1.99 2.15
C ALA A 36 17.38 -1.06 1.06
N SER A 37 16.57 -0.18 0.47
CA SER A 37 16.98 0.71 -0.60
C SER A 37 17.57 2.01 -0.06
N ASP A 38 18.79 2.30 -0.48
CA ASP A 38 19.45 3.58 -0.21
C ASP A 38 19.08 4.67 -1.23
N SER A 39 18.12 4.42 -2.14
CA SER A 39 17.60 5.44 -3.07
C SER A 39 16.81 6.52 -2.34
N ILE A 40 16.80 7.74 -2.90
CA ILE A 40 16.05 8.87 -2.35
C ILE A 40 14.54 8.67 -2.58
N ALA A 41 13.76 8.73 -1.51
CA ALA A 41 12.30 8.62 -1.50
C ALA A 41 11.60 9.99 -1.47
N VAL A 42 12.17 10.95 -0.72
CA VAL A 42 11.59 12.29 -0.54
C VAL A 42 12.69 13.35 -0.68
N ILE A 43 12.37 14.43 -1.38
CA ILE A 43 13.21 15.63 -1.50
C ILE A 43 12.38 16.81 -0.97
N ASP A 44 12.90 17.48 0.05
CA ASP A 44 12.32 18.64 0.71
C ASP A 44 13.37 19.77 0.80
N GLY A 45 13.41 20.61 -0.23
CA GLY A 45 14.49 21.59 -0.40
C GLY A 45 15.87 20.92 -0.47
N GLU A 46 16.76 21.31 0.44
CA GLU A 46 18.10 20.72 0.58
C GLU A 46 18.09 19.35 1.29
N ARG A 47 16.97 18.93 1.89
CA ARG A 47 16.88 17.67 2.61
C ARG A 47 16.47 16.55 1.67
N GLN A 48 17.14 15.41 1.80
CA GLN A 48 16.80 14.20 1.09
C GLN A 48 16.68 13.04 2.06
N LEU A 49 15.59 12.28 1.96
CA LEU A 49 15.33 11.09 2.78
C LEU A 49 15.42 9.85 1.89
N ARG A 50 16.13 8.84 2.36
CA ARG A 50 16.20 7.52 1.72
C ARG A 50 15.01 6.67 2.16
N TYR A 51 14.77 5.56 1.45
CA TYR A 51 13.73 4.61 1.85
C TYR A 51 14.07 3.84 3.14
N ARG A 52 15.37 3.64 3.42
CA ARG A 52 15.90 3.03 4.64
C ARG A 52 15.86 3.95 5.87
#